data_AF-A0A833DZI4-F1
#
_entry.id   AF-A0A833DZI4-F1
#
_cell.length_a   1.000
_cell.length_b   1.000
_cell.length_c   1.000
_cell.angle_alpha   90.00
_cell.angle_beta   90.00
_cell.angle_gamma   90.00
#
_symmetry.space_group_name_H-M   'P 1'
#
loop_
_entity.id
_entity.type
_entity.pdbx_description
1 polymer ?
#
loop_
_entity_poly.entity_id
_entity_poly.type
_entity_poly.pdbx_seq_one_letter_code
_entity_poly.pdbx_strand_id
1 'polypeptide(L)' 'KLDTEASLDTDKYLILVGGPVVNKLTEELQKQGKINIDNNSPPTLVVVDGKILVVAGGDRYKTRKAALELIQNY' A
#
# COMPACT_ATOMS: atom_id res chain seq x y z
N LYS A 1 -0.38 20.49 17.16
CA LYS A 1 -0.31 20.90 15.74
C LYS A 1 0.03 19.63 14.98
N LEU A 2 -0.94 19.04 14.28
CA LEU A 2 -0.70 17.79 13.53
C LEU A 2 0.23 18.11 12.37
N ASP A 3 1.30 17.36 12.25
CA ASP A 3 2.34 17.55 11.24
C ASP A 3 1.76 17.53 9.83
N THR A 4 2.22 18.48 9.04
CA THR A 4 1.85 18.71 7.64
C THR A 4 1.95 17.41 6.86
N GLU A 5 0.93 17.12 6.05
CA GLU A 5 0.88 15.97 5.15
C GLU A 5 2.23 15.84 4.45
N ALA A 6 2.92 14.73 4.70
CA ALA A 6 4.22 14.46 4.11
C ALA A 6 4.03 14.44 2.59
N SER A 7 4.42 15.53 1.93
CA SER A 7 4.71 15.52 0.50
C SER A 7 5.60 14.31 0.25
N LEU A 8 5.14 13.39 -0.60
CA LEU A 8 5.90 12.23 -1.04
C LEU A 8 7.21 12.73 -1.66
N ASP A 9 8.27 12.71 -0.86
CA ASP A 9 9.63 13.01 -1.27
C ASP A 9 10.06 11.91 -2.26
N THR A 10 10.14 12.24 -3.54
CA THR A 10 10.17 11.28 -4.66
C THR A 10 11.43 10.40 -4.71
N ASP A 11 12.39 10.63 -3.82
CA ASP A 11 13.68 9.94 -3.77
C ASP A 11 13.75 8.83 -2.72
N LYS A 12 12.68 8.60 -1.94
CA LYS A 12 12.67 7.55 -0.92
C LYS A 12 11.93 6.30 -1.41
N TYR A 13 12.51 5.14 -1.11
CA TYR A 13 11.79 3.87 -1.19
C TYR A 13 10.80 3.80 -0.03
N LEU A 14 9.56 3.41 -0.32
CA LEU A 14 8.46 3.42 0.65
C LEU A 14 7.74 2.07 0.66
N ILE A 15 7.37 1.61 1.85
CA ILE A 15 6.48 0.47 2.02
C ILE A 15 5.17 0.99 2.63
N LEU A 16 4.09 0.89 1.88
CA LEU A 16 2.75 1.29 2.32
C LEU A 16 1.99 0.04 2.74
N VAL A 17 1.77 -0.12 4.05
CA VAL A 17 0.97 -1.22 4.59
C VAL A 17 -0.47 -0.73 4.82
N GLY A 18 -1.43 -1.46 4.28
CA GLY A 18 -2.86 -1.17 4.41
C GLY A 18 -3.50 -0.71 3.09
N GLY A 19 -4.73 -1.17 2.85
CA GLY A 19 -5.48 -0.84 1.65
C GLY A 19 -6.03 0.61 1.63
N PRO A 20 -6.65 1.01 0.49
CA PRO A 20 -7.14 2.38 0.23
C PRO A 20 -8.04 2.97 1.31
N VAL A 21 -8.82 2.13 2.01
CA VAL A 21 -9.74 2.58 3.07
C VAL A 21 -9.01 3.12 4.30
N VAL A 22 -7.81 2.62 4.59
CA VAL A 22 -7.08 2.91 5.85
C VAL A 22 -5.74 3.62 5.63
N ASN A 23 -5.27 3.70 4.38
CA ASN A 23 -4.02 4.34 4.02
C ASN A 23 -4.24 5.36 2.90
N LYS A 24 -4.16 6.65 3.23
CA LYS A 24 -4.42 7.77 2.29
C LYS A 24 -3.53 7.72 1.06
N LEU A 25 -2.24 7.42 1.22
CA LEU A 25 -1.31 7.35 0.08
C LEU A 25 -1.67 6.19 -0.85
N THR A 26 -2.12 5.05 -0.28
CA THR A 26 -2.62 3.92 -1.07
C THR A 26 -3.91 4.29 -1.80
N GLU A 27 -4.79 5.07 -1.18
CA GLU A 27 -6.00 5.62 -1.82
C GLU A 27 -5.66 6.53 -3.00
N GLU A 28 -4.67 7.42 -2.85
CA GLU A 28 -4.20 8.30 -3.93
C GLU A 28 -3.64 7.51 -5.11
N LEU A 29 -2.84 6.47 -4.86
CA LEU A 29 -2.33 5.59 -5.90
C LEU A 29 -3.47 4.86 -6.64
N GLN A 30 -4.53 4.46 -5.92
CA GLN A 30 -5.71 3.86 -6.55
C GLN A 30 -6.48 4.88 -7.40
N LYS A 31 -6.69 6.10 -6.89
CA LYS A 31 -7.35 7.19 -7.64
C LYS A 31 -6.58 7.58 -8.90
N GLN A 32 -5.26 7.49 -8.87
CA GLN A 32 -4.38 7.66 -10.04
C GLN A 32 -4.40 6.46 -11.00
N GLY A 33 -5.11 5.37 -10.67
CA GLY A 33 -5.18 4.14 -11.47
C GLY A 33 -3.91 3.29 -11.42
N LYS A 34 -2.97 3.58 -10.51
CA LYS A 34 -1.69 2.87 -10.41
C LYS A 34 -1.81 1.52 -9.70
N ILE A 35 -2.82 1.37 -8.85
CA ILE A 35 -3.15 0.10 -8.18
C ILE A 35 -4.65 -0.14 -8.27
N ASN A 36 -5.05 -1.41 -8.17
CA ASN A 36 -6.45 -1.79 -8.06
C ASN A 36 -6.61 -2.76 -6.88
N ILE A 37 -7.03 -2.23 -5.73
CA ILE A 37 -7.28 -3.01 -4.51
C ILE A 37 -8.69 -2.68 -4.02
N ASP A 38 -9.55 -3.68 -4.05
CA ASP A 38 -10.94 -3.64 -3.59
C ASP A 38 -11.20 -4.70 -2.52
N ASN A 39 -12.43 -4.79 -2.02
CA ASN A 39 -12.77 -5.75 -0.96
C ASN A 39 -12.61 -7.23 -1.36
N ASN A 40 -12.58 -7.53 -2.66
CA ASN A 40 -12.44 -8.89 -3.17
C ASN A 40 -10.97 -9.28 -3.40
N SER A 41 -10.09 -8.29 -3.50
CA SER A 41 -8.69 -8.47 -3.82
C SER A 41 -7.99 -9.44 -2.87
N PRO A 42 -7.13 -10.34 -3.40
CA PRO A 42 -6.33 -11.25 -2.59
C PRO A 42 -5.28 -10.48 -1.77
N PRO A 43 -4.49 -11.16 -0.92
CA PRO A 43 -3.25 -10.60 -0.39
C PRO A 43 -2.33 -10.19 -1.55
N THR A 44 -1.94 -8.91 -1.60
CA THR A 44 -1.22 -8.33 -2.73
C THR A 44 0.02 -7.57 -2.26
N LEU A 45 1.12 -7.80 -2.97
CA LEU A 45 2.36 -7.03 -2.95
C LEU A 45 2.51 -6.40 -4.33
N VAL A 46 2.48 -5.07 -4.44
CA VAL A 46 2.61 -4.39 -5.74
C VAL A 46 3.63 -3.26 -5.65
N VAL A 47 4.58 -3.26 -6.58
CA VAL A 47 5.57 -2.19 -6.72
C VAL A 47 5.04 -1.15 -7.71
N VAL A 48 5.01 0.10 -7.28
CA VAL A 48 4.58 1.27 -8.03
C VAL A 48 5.78 2.18 -8.26
N ASP A 49 5.94 2.63 -9.51
CA ASP A 49 7.01 3.54 -9.95
C ASP A 49 8.44 3.07 -9.57
N GLY A 50 8.62 1.76 -9.36
CA GLY A 50 9.91 1.16 -8.96
C GLY A 50 10.41 1.53 -7.55
N LYS A 51 9.64 2.30 -6.77
CA LYS A 51 10.07 2.82 -5.45
C LYS A 51 9.09 2.54 -4.32
N ILE A 52 7.82 2.34 -4.62
CA ILE A 52 6.77 2.21 -3.61
C ILE A 52 6.24 0.77 -3.63
N LEU A 53 6.41 0.04 -2.53
CA LEU A 53 5.78 -1.26 -2.34
C LEU A 53 4.49 -1.07 -1.56
N VAL A 54 3.35 -1.40 -2.17
CA VAL A 54 2.05 -1.45 -1.49
C VAL A 54 1.80 -2.88 -1.02
N VAL A 55 1.45 -3.02 0.25
CA VAL A 55 1.18 -4.28 0.96
C VAL A 55 -0.25 -4.22 1.50
N ALA A 56 -1.18 -4.83 0.76
CA ALA A 56 -2.59 -4.73 1.09
C ALA A 56 -3.41 -5.90 0.54
N GLY A 57 -4.61 -6.08 1.06
CA GLY A 57 -5.59 -6.99 0.50
C GLY A 57 -7.01 -6.48 0.77
N GLY A 58 -8.01 -7.17 0.25
CA GLY A 58 -9.39 -6.67 0.30
C GLY A 58 -10.02 -6.58 1.70
N ASP A 59 -9.35 -7.09 2.72
CA ASP A 59 -9.75 -6.90 4.10
C ASP A 59 -8.53 -6.91 5.03
N ARG A 60 -8.77 -6.74 6.33
CA ARG A 60 -7.74 -6.73 7.37
C ARG A 60 -6.97 -8.06 7.43
N TYR A 61 -7.63 -9.18 7.20
CA TYR A 61 -7.01 -10.51 7.24
C TYR A 61 -6.11 -10.74 6.02
N LYS A 62 -6.56 -10.38 4.82
CA LYS A 62 -5.77 -10.46 3.59
C LYS A 62 -4.58 -9.50 3.62
N THR A 63 -4.76 -8.29 4.16
CA THR A 63 -3.66 -7.35 4.40
C THR A 63 -2.62 -7.95 5.35
N ARG A 64 -3.05 -8.59 6.45
CA ARG A 64 -2.13 -9.30 7.36
C ARG A 64 -1.37 -10.43 6.64
N LYS A 65 -2.04 -11.20 5.79
CA LYS A 65 -1.37 -12.23 4.97
C LYS A 65 -0.33 -11.63 4.03
N ALA A 66 -0.64 -10.53 3.36
CA ALA A 66 0.31 -9.85 2.47
C ALA A 66 1.55 -9.36 3.24
N ALA A 67 1.35 -8.82 4.45
CA ALA A 67 2.45 -8.39 5.31
C ALA A 67 3.30 -9.57 5.81
N LEU A 68 2.68 -10.70 6.14
CA LEU A 68 3.42 -11.92 6.52
C LEU A 68 4.23 -12.47 5.36
N GLU A 69 3.65 -12.49 4.15
CA GLU A 69 4.34 -12.92 2.92
C GLU A 69 5.61 -12.09 2.69
N LEU A 70 5.52 -10.77 2.83
CA LEU A 70 6.67 -9.87 2.73
C LEU A 70 7.77 -10.23 3.73
N ILE A 71 7.43 -10.49 4.99
CA ILE A 71 8.41 -10.75 6.06
C ILE A 71 9.06 -12.13 5.91
N GLN A 72 8.32 -13.12 5.39
CA GLN A 72 8.76 -14.51 5.35
C GLN A 72 9.54 -14.86 4.08
N ASN A 73 9.23 -14.21 2.96
CA ASN A 73 9.72 -14.63 1.65
C ASN A 73 10.54 -13.57 0.90
N TYR A 74 10.78 -12.39 1.49
CA TYR A 74 11.57 -11.30 0.93
C TYR A 74 12.48 -10.67 1.99
#